data_AF-A0A3D5RSF2-F1
#
_entry.id   AF-A0A3D5RSF2-F1
#
_cell.length_a   1.000
_cell.length_b   1.000
_cell.length_c   1.000
_cell.angle_alpha   90.00
_cell.angle_beta   90.00
_cell.angle_gamma   90.00
#
_symmetry.space_group_name_H-M   'P 1'
#
loop_
_entity.id
_entity.type
_entity.pdbx_description
1 polymer ?
#
loop_
_entity_poly.entity_id
_entity_poly.type
_entity_poly.pdbx_seq_one_letter_code
_entity_poly.pdbx_strand_id
1 'polypeptide(L)'
;MTDRSSEDPINPGHLPLAAWCLFDFANSAFTTIVITFVFATYFATGIATDADVGAAQWSLAMAISGVFIAILSPVFGAIADQTGRRKPWLLWVSIICVAATSLLWFAEPTPGDVPWALTFAIIATIGFEMGMIFYNAMMPDVSRPGTMGRVSGSAWG
;
A
#
# COMPACT_ATOMS: atom_id res chain seq x y z
N MET A 1 10.63 -38.95 -24.63
CA MET A 1 9.41 -38.75 -23.81
C MET A 1 9.87 -38.62 -22.37
N THR A 2 10.37 -37.44 -22.00
CA THR A 2 10.96 -37.20 -20.68
C THR A 2 9.87 -37.01 -19.64
N ASP A 3 9.91 -37.91 -18.67
CA ASP A 3 9.19 -37.93 -17.41
C ASP A 3 9.20 -36.56 -16.72
N ARG A 4 8.02 -35.91 -16.64
CA ARG A 4 7.76 -34.78 -15.74
C ARG A 4 7.31 -35.37 -14.40
N SER A 5 8.28 -35.85 -13.65
CA SER A 5 8.09 -36.27 -12.27
C SER A 5 7.70 -35.05 -11.43
N SER A 6 6.46 -35.08 -10.95
CA SER A 6 6.05 -34.61 -9.63
C SER A 6 6.70 -33.32 -9.12
N GLU A 7 6.29 -32.17 -9.65
CA GLU A 7 6.31 -30.95 -8.85
C GLU A 7 5.15 -31.07 -7.85
N ASP A 8 5.46 -31.57 -6.66
CA ASP A 8 4.54 -31.57 -5.54
C ASP A 8 4.08 -30.11 -5.33
N PRO A 9 2.81 -29.77 -5.54
CA PRO A 9 2.38 -28.38 -5.49
C PRO A 9 2.50 -27.96 -4.04
N ILE A 10 3.55 -27.17 -3.72
CA ILE A 10 3.83 -26.59 -2.42
C ILE A 10 2.49 -26.25 -1.78
N ASN A 11 2.13 -26.97 -0.73
CA ASN A 11 0.89 -26.70 0.00
C ASN A 11 1.19 -25.47 0.85
N PRO A 12 0.78 -24.24 0.45
CA PRO A 12 0.99 -23.13 1.34
C PRO A 12 0.11 -23.43 2.54
N GLY A 13 0.71 -23.58 3.73
CA GLY A 13 -0.05 -23.78 4.94
C GLY A 13 -1.10 -22.66 5.11
N HIS A 14 -1.99 -22.80 6.09
CA HIS A 14 -2.96 -21.76 6.46
C HIS A 14 -2.28 -20.39 6.77
N LEU A 15 -1.00 -20.39 7.14
CA LEU A 15 -0.20 -19.22 7.49
C LEU A 15 0.00 -18.21 6.32
N PRO A 16 0.54 -18.61 5.14
CA PRO A 16 0.62 -17.73 3.97
C PRO A 16 -0.70 -17.07 3.57
N LEU A 17 -1.81 -17.81 3.70
CA LEU A 17 -3.14 -17.32 3.35
C LEU A 17 -3.62 -16.25 4.33
N ALA A 18 -3.49 -16.52 5.63
CA ALA A 18 -3.86 -15.57 6.67
C ALA A 18 -3.01 -14.29 6.59
N ALA A 19 -1.71 -14.41 6.29
CA ALA A 19 -0.83 -13.27 6.09
C ALA A 19 -1.25 -12.41 4.90
N TRP A 20 -1.69 -13.06 3.80
CA TRP A 20 -2.20 -12.37 2.62
C TRP A 20 -3.50 -11.62 2.93
N CYS A 21 -4.48 -12.28 3.57
CA CYS A 21 -5.73 -11.63 3.98
C CYS A 21 -5.50 -10.46 4.94
N LEU A 22 -4.57 -10.60 5.89
CA LEU A 22 -4.24 -9.52 6.83
C LEU A 22 -3.61 -8.31 6.12
N PHE A 23 -2.74 -8.55 5.14
CA PHE A 23 -2.14 -7.48 4.35
C PHE A 23 -3.20 -6.75 3.51
N ASP A 24 -4.11 -7.50 2.86
CA ASP A 24 -5.22 -6.92 2.09
C ASP A 24 -6.18 -6.09 2.95
N PHE A 25 -6.49 -6.57 4.16
CA PHE A 25 -7.27 -5.84 5.15
C PHE A 25 -6.57 -4.54 5.58
N ALA A 26 -5.27 -4.60 5.89
CA ALA A 26 -4.49 -3.43 6.27
C ALA A 26 -4.46 -2.39 5.14
N ASN A 27 -4.35 -2.83 3.89
CA ASN A 27 -4.35 -1.94 2.73
C ASN A 27 -5.69 -1.24 2.54
N SER A 28 -6.78 -1.98 2.67
CA SER A 28 -8.14 -1.44 2.59
C SER A 28 -8.39 -0.39 3.68
N ALA A 29 -7.92 -0.67 4.90
CA ALA A 29 -8.00 0.27 6.03
C ALA A 29 -7.17 1.54 5.78
N PHE A 30 -5.95 1.40 5.26
CA PHE A 30 -5.08 2.54 4.93
C PHE A 30 -5.74 3.48 3.91
N THR A 31 -6.21 2.95 2.77
CA THR A 31 -6.86 3.77 1.74
C THR A 31 -8.10 4.47 2.28
N THR A 32 -8.91 3.76 3.06
CA THR A 32 -10.15 4.32 3.63
C THR A 32 -9.87 5.43 4.65
N ILE A 33 -8.94 5.21 5.57
CA ILE A 33 -8.70 6.14 6.68
C ILE A 33 -7.78 7.28 6.26
N VAL A 34 -6.66 6.97 5.61
CA VAL A 34 -5.61 7.95 5.30
C VAL A 34 -5.91 8.69 4.01
N ILE A 35 -6.30 8.01 2.95
CA ILE A 35 -6.44 8.65 1.63
C ILE A 35 -7.81 9.31 1.45
N THR A 36 -8.90 8.61 1.80
CA THR A 36 -10.24 9.02 1.33
C THR A 36 -11.12 9.70 2.38
N PHE A 37 -11.25 9.17 3.60
CA PHE A 37 -12.28 9.64 4.53
C PHE A 37 -11.75 10.40 5.75
N VAL A 38 -10.90 9.79 6.58
CA VAL A 38 -10.63 10.36 7.92
C VAL A 38 -9.60 11.48 7.83
N PHE A 39 -8.41 11.19 7.29
CA PHE A 39 -7.33 12.15 7.28
C PHE A 39 -7.55 13.28 6.26
N ALA A 40 -8.18 12.98 5.13
CA ALA A 40 -8.58 13.99 4.15
C ALA A 40 -9.53 15.04 4.75
N THR A 41 -10.55 14.60 5.50
CA THR A 41 -11.46 15.53 6.19
C THR A 41 -10.79 16.22 7.37
N TYR A 42 -9.96 15.53 8.15
CA TYR A 42 -9.17 16.13 9.23
C TYR A 42 -8.25 17.24 8.71
N PHE A 43 -7.57 17.01 7.59
CA PHE A 43 -6.73 18.01 6.95
C PHE A 43 -7.55 19.21 6.47
N ALA A 44 -8.64 18.98 5.76
CA ALA A 44 -9.46 20.06 5.19
C ALA A 44 -10.14 20.91 6.27
N THR A 45 -10.57 20.32 7.39
CA THR A 45 -11.37 21.01 8.40
C THR A 45 -10.58 21.47 9.63
N GLY A 46 -9.45 20.82 9.94
CA GLY A 46 -8.66 21.09 11.15
C GLY A 46 -7.31 21.74 10.89
N ILE A 47 -6.64 21.41 9.78
CA ILE A 47 -5.28 21.92 9.49
C ILE A 47 -5.33 23.09 8.51
N ALA A 48 -6.12 22.96 7.44
CA ALA A 48 -6.25 23.99 6.43
C ALA A 48 -7.01 25.21 6.96
N THR A 49 -6.70 26.39 6.43
CA THR A 49 -7.38 27.65 6.79
C THR A 49 -8.83 27.70 6.31
N ASP A 50 -9.15 26.95 5.25
CA ASP A 50 -10.46 26.86 4.63
C ASP A 50 -10.63 25.45 4.05
N ALA A 51 -11.84 24.89 4.15
CA ALA A 51 -12.13 23.53 3.71
C ALA A 51 -11.98 23.33 2.20
N ASP A 52 -12.33 24.33 1.39
CA ASP A 52 -12.19 24.26 -0.07
C ASP A 52 -10.72 24.33 -0.48
N VAL A 53 -9.94 25.19 0.19
CA VAL A 53 -8.49 25.27 -0.01
C VAL A 53 -7.81 23.98 0.44
N GLY A 54 -8.22 23.42 1.58
CA GLY A 54 -7.70 22.16 2.09
C GLY A 54 -7.98 20.99 1.16
N ALA A 55 -9.19 20.90 0.60
CA ALA A 55 -9.53 19.88 -0.40
C ALA A 55 -8.69 20.02 -1.68
N ALA A 56 -8.46 21.25 -2.15
CA ALA A 56 -7.60 21.52 -3.30
C ALA A 56 -6.13 21.13 -3.01
N GLN A 57 -5.60 21.47 -1.84
CA GLN A 57 -4.24 21.10 -1.43
C GLN A 57 -4.07 19.58 -1.27
N TRP A 58 -5.05 18.91 -0.68
CA TRP A 58 -5.05 17.46 -0.52
C TRP A 58 -5.08 16.74 -1.86
N SER A 59 -5.98 17.15 -2.76
CA SER A 59 -6.05 16.58 -4.12
C SER A 59 -4.77 16.83 -4.92
N LEU A 60 -4.15 18.00 -4.78
CA LEU A 60 -2.86 18.30 -5.38
C LEU A 60 -1.76 17.38 -4.82
N ALA A 61 -1.74 17.14 -3.51
CA ALA A 61 -0.78 16.21 -2.89
C ALA A 61 -0.96 14.78 -3.42
N MET A 62 -2.19 14.28 -3.52
CA MET A 62 -2.46 12.97 -4.11
C MET A 62 -2.05 12.91 -5.59
N ALA A 63 -2.25 13.99 -6.36
CA ALA A 63 -1.79 14.08 -7.74
C ALA A 63 -0.25 14.04 -7.83
N ILE A 64 0.45 14.76 -6.95
CA ILE A 64 1.91 14.74 -6.86
C ILE A 64 2.39 13.32 -6.54
N SER A 65 1.79 12.64 -5.55
CA SER A 65 2.06 11.23 -5.27
C SER A 65 1.90 10.38 -6.52
N GLY A 66 0.79 10.54 -7.25
CA GLY A 66 0.52 9.80 -8.49
C GLY A 66 1.60 9.99 -9.55
N VAL A 67 2.13 11.20 -9.72
CA VAL A 67 3.26 11.47 -10.63
C VAL A 67 4.53 10.73 -10.18
N PHE A 68 4.87 10.79 -8.89
CA PHE A 68 6.02 10.04 -8.37
C PHE A 68 5.84 8.54 -8.53
N ILE A 69 4.66 8.01 -8.25
CA ILE A 69 4.32 6.60 -8.43
C ILE A 69 4.46 6.21 -9.89
N ALA A 70 3.97 7.01 -10.84
CA ALA A 70 4.09 6.72 -12.27
C ALA A 70 5.55 6.61 -12.73
N ILE A 71 6.44 7.45 -12.17
CA ILE A 71 7.88 7.44 -12.47
C ILE A 71 8.59 6.26 -11.79
N LEU A 72 8.26 5.97 -10.53
CA LEU A 72 8.91 4.93 -9.73
C LEU A 72 8.43 3.51 -10.07
N SER A 73 7.16 3.37 -10.46
CA SER A 73 6.54 2.08 -10.83
C SER A 73 7.38 1.22 -11.78
N PRO A 74 7.88 1.71 -12.93
CA PRO A 74 8.70 0.88 -13.83
C PRO A 74 10.01 0.41 -13.19
N VAL A 75 10.63 1.23 -12.35
CA VAL A 75 11.89 0.88 -11.66
C VAL A 75 11.64 -0.20 -10.61
N PHE A 76 10.64 0.02 -9.76
CA PHE A 76 10.27 -0.92 -8.70
C PHE A 76 9.68 -2.22 -9.26
N GLY A 77 8.93 -2.16 -10.35
CA GLY A 77 8.45 -3.32 -11.08
C GLY A 77 9.60 -4.16 -11.65
N ALA A 78 10.57 -3.53 -12.31
CA ALA A 78 11.77 -4.24 -12.79
C ALA A 78 12.57 -4.88 -11.64
N ILE A 79 12.66 -4.23 -10.48
CA ILE A 79 13.29 -4.80 -9.27
C ILE A 79 12.47 -5.99 -8.76
N ALA A 80 11.14 -5.90 -8.72
CA ALA A 80 10.26 -6.98 -8.28
C ALA A 80 10.36 -8.21 -9.21
N ASP A 81 10.55 -7.99 -10.50
CA ASP A 81 10.67 -9.05 -11.50
C ASP A 81 12.06 -9.72 -11.47
N GLN A 82 13.13 -8.95 -11.27
CA GLN A 82 14.51 -9.46 -11.35
C GLN A 82 15.05 -9.95 -9.99
N THR A 83 14.55 -9.41 -8.88
CA THR A 83 15.07 -9.74 -7.55
C THR A 83 14.32 -10.93 -6.98
N GLY A 84 14.95 -12.11 -6.95
CA GLY A 84 14.37 -13.32 -6.34
C GLY A 84 14.03 -13.20 -4.84
N ARG A 85 14.49 -12.14 -4.16
CA ARG A 85 14.19 -11.85 -2.75
C ARG A 85 13.27 -10.62 -2.64
N ARG A 86 11.97 -10.81 -2.88
CA ARG A 86 10.93 -9.76 -2.84
C ARG A 86 10.52 -9.34 -1.41
N LYS A 87 10.56 -10.28 -0.45
CA LYS A 87 10.13 -10.06 0.94
C LYS A 87 10.84 -8.90 1.65
N PRO A 88 12.18 -8.74 1.58
CA PRO A 88 12.86 -7.61 2.21
C PRO A 88 12.45 -6.26 1.63
N TRP A 89 12.23 -6.19 0.31
CA TRP A 89 11.78 -4.96 -0.36
C TRP A 89 10.37 -4.56 0.08
N LEU A 90 9.45 -5.52 0.12
CA LEU A 90 8.10 -5.29 0.66
C LEU A 90 8.15 -4.78 2.10
N LEU A 91 9.01 -5.37 2.94
CA LEU A 91 9.17 -4.97 4.34
C LEU A 91 9.73 -3.55 4.46
N TRP A 92 10.76 -3.20 3.69
CA TRP A 92 11.34 -1.84 3.68
C TRP A 92 10.31 -0.78 3.30
N VAL A 93 9.58 -1.01 2.22
CA VAL A 93 8.58 -0.08 1.73
C VAL A 93 7.40 0.03 2.71
N SER A 94 6.99 -1.09 3.32
CA SER A 94 5.96 -1.10 4.36
C SER A 94 6.40 -0.31 5.60
N ILE A 95 7.66 -0.44 6.04
CA ILE A 95 8.21 0.35 7.15
C ILE A 95 8.16 1.84 6.83
N ILE A 96 8.54 2.25 5.61
CA ILE A 96 8.48 3.65 5.18
C ILE A 96 7.03 4.16 5.24
N CYS A 97 6.07 3.37 4.74
CA CYS A 97 4.65 3.71 4.80
C CYS A 97 4.14 3.86 6.24
N VAL A 98 4.44 2.89 7.10
CA VAL A 98 4.04 2.91 8.52
C VAL A 98 4.69 4.08 9.27
N ALA A 99 5.98 4.34 9.03
CA ALA A 99 6.69 5.45 9.64
C ALA A 99 6.10 6.80 9.19
N ALA A 100 5.85 6.99 7.90
CA ALA A 100 5.23 8.20 7.38
C ALA A 100 3.81 8.40 7.94
N THR A 101 3.01 7.33 8.01
CA THR A 101 1.67 7.37 8.60
C THR A 101 1.72 7.67 10.09
N SER A 102 2.70 7.13 10.82
CA SER A 102 2.90 7.44 12.23
C SER A 102 3.33 8.89 12.44
N LEU A 103 4.07 9.48 11.49
CA LEU A 103 4.47 10.88 11.55
C LEU A 103 3.31 11.86 11.28
N LEU A 104 2.25 11.40 10.60
CA LEU A 104 1.00 12.16 10.47
C LEU A 104 0.29 12.38 11.82
N TRP A 105 0.54 11.53 12.83
CA TRP A 105 0.01 11.73 14.18
C TRP A 105 0.45 13.07 14.80
N PHE A 106 1.65 13.55 14.44
CA PHE A 106 2.20 14.81 14.95
C PHE A 106 1.73 16.03 14.17
N ALA A 107 0.84 15.88 13.17
CA ALA A 107 0.25 17.02 12.49
C ALA A 107 -0.82 17.65 13.39
N GLU A 108 -0.48 18.76 14.04
CA GLU A 108 -1.42 19.51 14.86
C GLU A 108 -2.42 20.26 13.96
N PRO A 109 -3.66 20.49 14.43
CA PRO A 109 -4.67 21.25 13.70
C PRO A 109 -4.35 22.76 13.70
N THR A 110 -3.23 23.09 13.06
CA THR A 110 -2.68 24.44 12.95
C THR A 110 -2.25 24.67 11.50
N PRO A 111 -2.54 25.84 10.90
CA PRO A 111 -2.15 26.14 9.51
C PRO A 111 -0.65 26.01 9.21
N GLY A 112 0.21 26.10 10.23
CA GLY A 112 1.65 25.90 10.10
C GLY A 112 2.06 24.46 9.73
N ASP A 113 1.20 23.48 10.01
CA ASP A 113 1.49 22.05 9.80
C ASP A 113 0.99 21.51 8.46
N VAL A 114 0.38 22.36 7.63
CA VAL A 114 0.01 22.02 6.24
C VAL A 114 1.15 21.34 5.47
N PRO A 115 2.37 21.92 5.36
CA PRO A 115 3.47 21.29 4.63
C PRO A 115 3.94 19.98 5.27
N TRP A 116 3.86 19.85 6.60
CA TRP A 116 4.18 18.61 7.31
C TRP A 116 3.20 17.50 6.94
N ALA A 117 1.90 17.75 7.13
CA ALA A 117 0.83 16.80 6.83
C ALA A 117 0.85 16.35 5.36
N LEU A 118 0.98 17.28 4.42
CA LEU A 118 1.01 16.94 3.00
C LEU A 118 2.27 16.14 2.61
N THR A 119 3.44 16.49 3.15
CA THR A 119 4.68 15.77 2.84
C THR A 119 4.61 14.31 3.29
N PHE A 120 4.16 14.07 4.54
CA PHE A 120 4.05 12.71 5.05
C PHE A 120 2.89 11.93 4.42
N ALA A 121 1.80 12.60 4.05
CA ALA A 121 0.72 11.97 3.27
C ALA A 121 1.24 11.52 1.90
N ILE A 122 2.04 12.36 1.23
CA ILE A 122 2.64 12.00 -0.06
C ILE A 122 3.55 10.78 0.07
N ILE A 123 4.45 10.78 1.06
CA ILE A 123 5.39 9.69 1.31
C ILE A 123 4.64 8.40 1.68
N ALA A 124 3.61 8.48 2.53
CA ALA A 124 2.80 7.34 2.91
C ALA A 124 2.09 6.72 1.69
N THR A 125 1.48 7.55 0.83
CA THR A 125 0.83 7.09 -0.40
C THR A 125 1.81 6.46 -1.39
N ILE A 126 3.00 7.04 -1.58
CA ILE A 126 4.05 6.45 -2.44
C ILE A 126 4.50 5.11 -1.86
N GLY A 127 4.78 5.05 -0.56
CA GLY A 127 5.18 3.81 0.12
C GLY A 127 4.11 2.72 -0.03
N PHE A 128 2.84 3.06 0.19
CA PHE A 128 1.73 2.14 0.00
C PHE A 128 1.70 1.53 -1.41
N GLU A 129 1.75 2.37 -2.45
CA GLU A 129 1.67 1.92 -3.84
C GLU A 129 2.90 1.12 -4.27
N MET A 130 4.10 1.51 -3.83
CA MET A 130 5.30 0.70 -4.08
C MET A 130 5.23 -0.66 -3.38
N GLY A 131 4.60 -0.73 -2.20
CA GLY A 131 4.36 -1.98 -1.48
C GLY A 131 3.41 -2.90 -2.25
N MET A 132 2.37 -2.33 -2.86
CA MET A 132 1.42 -3.05 -3.71
C MET A 132 2.09 -3.70 -4.92
N ILE A 133 3.10 -3.05 -5.53
CA ILE A 133 3.86 -3.65 -6.65
C ILE A 133 4.52 -4.97 -6.21
N PHE A 134 5.24 -4.97 -5.08
CA PHE A 134 5.90 -6.18 -4.58
C PHE A 134 4.90 -7.23 -4.09
N TYR A 135 3.82 -6.79 -3.43
CA TYR A 135 2.76 -7.68 -2.98
C TYR A 135 2.11 -8.43 -4.15
N ASN A 136 1.74 -7.71 -5.21
CA ASN A 136 1.16 -8.30 -6.41
C ASN A 136 2.14 -9.23 -7.13
N ALA A 137 3.43 -8.88 -7.18
CA ALA A 137 4.46 -9.74 -7.74
C ALA A 137 4.66 -11.05 -6.94
N MET A 138 4.35 -11.08 -5.64
CA MET A 138 4.42 -12.27 -4.80
C MET A 138 3.15 -13.14 -4.87
N MET A 139 2.05 -12.65 -5.46
CA MET A 139 0.78 -13.36 -5.52
C MET A 139 0.88 -14.74 -6.23
N PRO A 140 1.61 -14.90 -7.35
CA PRO A 140 1.79 -16.20 -8.00
C PRO A 140 2.46 -17.25 -7.10
N ASP A 141 3.29 -16.82 -6.14
CA ASP A 141 3.98 -17.72 -5.20
C ASP A 141 3.04 -18.20 -4.06
N VAL A 142 1.93 -17.49 -3.82
CA VAL A 142 0.98 -17.76 -2.73
C VAL A 142 -0.30 -18.45 -3.21
N SER A 143 -0.72 -18.20 -4.45
CA SER A 143 -1.95 -18.79 -5.01
C SER A 143 -1.68 -20.01 -5.90
N ARG A 144 -2.24 -21.17 -5.53
CA ARG A 144 -2.44 -22.29 -6.49
C ARG A 144 -3.36 -21.84 -7.63
N PRO A 145 -3.17 -22.33 -8.88
CA PRO A 145 -4.18 -22.20 -9.93
C PRO A 145 -5.50 -22.85 -9.44
N GLY A 146 -6.56 -22.05 -9.26
CA GLY A 146 -7.91 -22.57 -9.01
C GLY A 146 -8.52 -22.38 -7.61
N THR A 147 -7.82 -21.85 -6.61
CA THR A 147 -8.39 -21.62 -5.25
C THR A 147 -8.67 -20.16 -4.90
N MET A 148 -8.27 -19.22 -5.77
CA MET A 148 -8.36 -17.77 -5.51
C MET A 148 -9.80 -17.29 -5.22
N GLY A 149 -10.81 -17.86 -5.91
CA GLY A 149 -12.22 -17.51 -5.70
C GLY A 149 -12.84 -18.00 -4.38
N ARG A 150 -12.25 -19.01 -3.72
CA ARG A 150 -12.77 -19.53 -2.43
C ARG A 150 -12.16 -18.79 -1.24
N VAL A 151 -10.98 -18.21 -1.43
CA VAL A 151 -10.24 -17.44 -0.41
C VAL A 151 -10.74 -16.01 -0.34
N SER A 152 -11.01 -15.35 -1.48
CA SER A 152 -11.54 -13.97 -1.45
C SER A 152 -12.92 -13.92 -0.77
N GLY A 153 -13.74 -14.96 -0.92
CA GLY A 153 -15.01 -15.09 -0.20
C GLY A 153 -14.87 -15.26 1.33
N SER A 154 -13.68 -15.58 1.85
CA SER A 154 -13.41 -15.67 3.29
C SER A 154 -12.90 -14.35 3.89
N ALA A 155 -12.40 -13.43 3.04
CA ALA A 155 -11.96 -12.10 3.45
C ALA A 155 -13.11 -11.06 3.44
N TRP A 156 -14.19 -11.37 2.72
CA TRP A 156 -15.38 -10.53 2.55
C TRP A 156 -16.67 -11.14 3.12
N GLY A 157 -16.57 -12.29 3.80
CA GLY A 157 -17.70 -13.02 4.40
C GLY A 157 -17.79 -12.82 5.91
#